data_AF-A0AA87K3B8-F1
#
_entry.id   AF-A0AA87K3B8-F1
#
_cell.length_a   1.000
_cell.length_b   1.000
_cell.length_c   1.000
_cell.angle_alpha   90.00
_cell.angle_beta   90.00
_cell.angle_gamma   90.00
#
_symmetry.space_group_name_H-M   'P 1'
#
loop_
_entity.id
_entity.type
_entity.pdbx_description
1 polymer ?
#
loop_
_entity_poly.entity_id
_entity_poly.type
_entity_poly.pdbx_seq_one_letter_code
_entity_poly.pdbx_strand_id
1 'polypeptide(L)'
;MLVEKLIAWYRKANLDEYNPWIKDGKGAKKIDEFIRARNNEDLDFSWFNHGRAATRYSLPQPVQGDYLNANFYCCLYNPGVAENVWASEASSVIKFIDEFTTEALTPYIQRMFDFDDEIHFNDVYDKIINRENVLHQEMQIIKRRLEEIADESPSKDWDTVVDENMANIVIGEKNPTSPKCEDSCYYIKTYYKGLLARKDSSNYLEDTIETLKGIAKKQAIDRFDTFKNLPICNLDLVPFASKNKSNKDYINAYKHFVAAIILTRIAKYYSETDKGDEKPVFIFRSRADWFECIENIIREEIYKEEAASFKGIYQSDLREFFYEFQSQSASISPNNCSQNIVSDNFEKKFRQGSGIATICNE
;
A
#
# COMPACT_ATOMS: atom_id res chain seq x y z
N MET A 1 -23.47 10.87 19.73
CA MET A 1 -22.36 11.29 20.62
C MET A 1 -20.98 11.17 19.98
N LEU A 2 -20.44 9.97 19.68
CA LEU A 2 -19.10 9.86 19.07
C LEU A 2 -19.03 10.51 17.68
N VAL A 3 -20.00 10.24 16.80
CA VAL A 3 -20.05 10.81 15.44
C VAL A 3 -20.05 12.34 15.48
N GLU A 4 -20.86 12.96 16.34
CA GLU A 4 -20.91 14.43 16.48
C GLU A 4 -19.58 15.00 16.96
N LYS A 5 -18.94 14.37 17.95
CA LYS A 5 -17.61 14.76 18.43
C LYS A 5 -16.54 14.60 17.34
N LEU A 6 -16.60 13.52 16.56
CA LEU A 6 -15.71 13.24 15.43
C LEU A 6 -15.85 14.31 14.32
N ILE A 7 -17.08 14.67 13.95
CA ILE A 7 -17.35 15.77 13.00
C ILE A 7 -16.79 17.10 13.54
N ALA A 8 -16.98 17.37 14.83
CA ALA A 8 -16.49 18.59 15.46
C ALA A 8 -14.95 18.66 15.51
N TRP A 9 -14.29 17.51 15.72
CA TRP A 9 -12.85 17.36 15.60
C TRP A 9 -12.39 17.61 14.15
N TYR A 10 -13.01 16.95 13.18
CA TYR A 10 -12.67 17.08 11.75
C TYR A 10 -12.72 18.51 11.24
N ARG A 11 -13.74 19.29 11.64
CA ARG A 11 -13.86 20.72 11.27
C ARG A 11 -12.70 21.60 11.74
N LYS A 12 -11.90 21.12 12.69
CA LYS A 12 -10.75 21.84 13.26
C LYS A 12 -9.42 21.16 12.94
N ALA A 13 -9.44 19.86 12.70
CA ALA A 13 -8.25 19.07 12.45
C ALA A 13 -7.62 19.47 11.11
N ASN A 14 -6.31 19.72 11.13
CA ASN A 14 -5.51 19.80 9.94
C ASN A 14 -4.67 18.53 9.84
N LEU A 15 -4.91 17.70 8.82
CA LEU A 15 -4.25 16.40 8.68
C LEU A 15 -2.73 16.53 8.51
N ASP A 16 -2.24 17.66 8.01
CA ASP A 16 -0.81 17.95 7.91
C ASP A 16 -0.13 18.05 9.28
N GLU A 17 -0.84 18.47 10.34
CA GLU A 17 -0.31 18.51 11.71
C GLU A 17 0.03 17.11 12.25
N TYR A 18 -0.63 16.08 11.71
CA TYR A 18 -0.35 14.70 12.04
C TYR A 18 0.73 14.10 11.16
N ASN A 19 0.98 14.66 9.97
CA ASN A 19 1.91 14.10 9.00
C ASN A 19 3.36 14.35 9.43
N PRO A 20 4.10 13.33 9.87
CA PRO A 20 5.46 13.52 10.32
C PRO A 20 6.42 13.80 9.16
N TRP A 21 6.05 13.52 7.91
CA TRP A 21 6.96 13.57 6.77
C TRP A 21 7.00 14.92 6.06
N ILE A 22 6.11 15.87 6.38
CA ILE A 22 6.17 17.22 5.82
C ILE A 22 7.47 17.93 6.21
N LYS A 23 7.83 19.00 5.51
CA LYS A 23 9.11 19.73 5.66
C LYS A 23 9.46 20.16 7.09
N ASP A 24 8.46 20.46 7.92
CA ASP A 24 8.65 20.85 9.32
C ASP A 24 8.25 19.73 10.31
N GLY A 25 7.94 18.54 9.79
CA GLY A 25 7.55 17.36 10.54
C GLY A 25 8.73 16.59 11.13
N LYS A 26 8.44 15.66 12.05
CA LYS A 26 9.46 14.86 12.76
C LYS A 26 10.31 13.97 11.85
N GLY A 27 9.77 13.56 10.70
CA GLY A 27 10.41 12.75 9.66
C GLY A 27 11.17 13.58 8.63
N ALA A 28 11.03 14.91 8.58
CA ALA A 28 11.71 15.75 7.60
C ALA A 28 13.23 15.61 7.66
N LYS A 29 13.77 15.64 8.88
CA LYS A 29 15.21 15.47 9.12
C LYS A 29 15.72 14.14 8.55
N LYS A 30 14.91 13.08 8.59
CA LYS A 30 15.28 11.77 8.03
C LYS A 30 15.35 11.80 6.50
N ILE A 31 14.48 12.55 5.84
CA ILE A 31 14.55 12.78 4.40
C ILE A 31 15.85 13.55 4.05
N ASP A 32 16.17 14.62 4.78
CA ASP A 32 17.40 15.39 4.55
C ASP A 32 18.68 14.58 4.82
N GLU A 33 18.65 13.69 5.82
CA GLU A 33 19.75 12.76 6.12
C GLU A 33 19.90 11.72 4.99
N PHE A 34 18.79 11.18 4.47
CA PHE A 34 18.80 10.24 3.34
C PHE A 34 19.40 10.86 2.08
N ILE A 35 18.93 12.06 1.69
CA ILE A 35 19.43 12.75 0.48
C ILE A 35 20.94 13.00 0.60
N ARG A 36 21.41 13.43 1.78
CA ARG A 36 22.85 13.62 2.03
C ARG A 36 23.66 12.34 1.90
N ALA A 37 23.17 11.22 2.44
CA ALA A 37 23.84 9.94 2.34
C ALA A 37 23.80 9.36 0.92
N ARG A 38 22.71 9.58 0.18
CA ARG A 38 22.59 9.16 -1.22
C ARG A 38 23.63 9.83 -2.13
N ASN A 39 23.97 11.08 -1.83
CA ASN A 39 24.92 11.90 -2.58
C ASN A 39 26.37 11.82 -2.04
N ASN A 40 26.62 11.03 -1.00
CA ASN A 40 27.96 10.90 -0.40
C ASN A 40 28.17 9.50 0.18
N GLU A 41 29.02 8.71 -0.48
CA GLU A 41 29.34 7.33 -0.11
C GLU A 41 29.98 7.15 1.27
N ASP A 42 30.57 8.21 1.82
CA ASP A 42 31.18 8.18 3.16
C ASP A 42 30.16 8.32 4.29
N LEU A 43 28.90 8.67 3.98
CA LEU A 43 27.83 8.84 4.96
C LEU A 43 26.90 7.62 4.95
N ASP A 44 26.74 6.97 6.09
CA ASP A 44 25.69 5.96 6.27
C ASP A 44 24.40 6.59 6.81
N PHE A 45 23.28 5.97 6.47
CA PHE A 45 21.95 6.41 6.84
C PHE A 45 21.03 5.22 7.10
N SER A 46 20.16 5.34 8.09
CA SER A 46 19.04 4.40 8.26
C SER A 46 17.75 5.14 8.57
N TRP A 47 16.67 4.73 7.90
CA TRP A 47 15.31 5.13 8.19
C TRP A 47 14.90 4.69 9.60
N PHE A 48 15.25 3.45 9.93
CA PHE A 48 14.96 2.83 11.21
C PHE A 48 16.15 2.00 11.69
N ASN A 49 16.49 2.09 12.97
CA ASN A 49 17.58 1.31 13.55
C ASN A 49 17.14 -0.15 13.71
N HIS A 50 17.67 -1.03 12.85
CA HIS A 50 17.30 -2.44 12.82
C HIS A 50 18.45 -3.30 12.33
N GLY A 51 18.47 -4.59 12.67
CA GLY A 51 19.53 -5.51 12.25
C GLY A 51 19.43 -6.01 10.80
N ARG A 52 18.43 -5.58 10.04
CA ARG A 52 18.17 -6.05 8.66
C ARG A 52 18.23 -4.89 7.67
N ALA A 53 18.97 -5.08 6.58
CA ALA A 53 19.17 -4.06 5.55
C ALA A 53 17.84 -3.55 4.97
N ALA A 54 16.90 -4.46 4.66
CA ALA A 54 15.55 -4.11 4.20
C ALA A 54 14.87 -3.07 5.11
N THR A 55 14.83 -3.32 6.42
CA THR A 55 14.20 -2.38 7.38
C THR A 55 14.99 -1.08 7.55
N ARG A 56 16.33 -1.15 7.44
CA ARG A 56 17.20 0.03 7.60
C ARG A 56 17.06 0.99 6.42
N TYR A 57 17.03 0.47 5.19
CA TYR A 57 17.30 1.25 3.99
C TYR A 57 16.13 1.37 3.01
N SER A 58 15.17 0.43 2.98
CA SER A 58 13.97 0.60 2.16
C SER A 58 13.22 1.87 2.56
N LEU A 59 12.74 2.63 1.57
CA LEU A 59 11.93 3.80 1.85
C LEU A 59 10.71 3.42 2.70
N PRO A 60 10.34 4.25 3.69
CA PRO A 60 9.11 4.06 4.43
C PRO A 60 7.90 4.21 3.49
N GLN A 61 6.88 3.38 3.63
CA GLN A 61 5.68 3.39 2.76
C GLN A 61 4.37 3.50 3.58
N PRO A 62 4.20 4.53 4.43
CA PRO A 62 2.97 4.68 5.25
C PRO A 62 1.69 4.80 4.43
N VAL A 63 1.78 5.32 3.19
CA VAL A 63 0.65 5.61 2.32
C VAL A 63 0.99 5.24 0.89
N GLN A 64 0.10 4.51 0.21
CA GLN A 64 0.13 4.26 -1.24
C GLN A 64 -1.27 4.41 -1.83
N GLY A 65 -1.53 5.47 -2.60
CA GLY A 65 -2.84 5.83 -3.17
C GLY A 65 -3.44 7.10 -2.54
N ASP A 66 -4.56 7.56 -3.10
CA ASP A 66 -5.23 8.79 -2.65
C ASP A 66 -5.87 8.61 -1.27
N TYR A 67 -5.09 8.86 -0.21
CA TYR A 67 -5.57 8.71 1.16
C TYR A 67 -6.67 9.70 1.56
N LEU A 68 -6.88 10.78 0.81
CA LEU A 68 -7.88 11.81 1.09
C LEU A 68 -9.26 11.47 0.52
N ASN A 69 -9.30 10.75 -0.61
CA ASN A 69 -10.55 10.48 -1.32
C ASN A 69 -10.79 9.01 -1.69
N ALA A 70 -9.84 8.10 -1.46
CA ALA A 70 -10.08 6.67 -1.64
C ALA A 70 -11.32 6.21 -0.87
N ASN A 71 -11.98 5.19 -1.39
CA ASN A 71 -13.14 4.58 -0.78
C ASN A 71 -12.77 3.22 -0.16
N PHE A 72 -11.75 2.56 -0.70
CA PHE A 72 -11.21 1.31 -0.20
C PHE A 72 -9.82 1.53 0.42
N TYR A 73 -9.66 1.16 1.69
CA TYR A 73 -8.41 1.25 2.42
C TYR A 73 -7.92 -0.14 2.86
N CYS A 74 -6.78 -0.56 2.33
CA CYS A 74 -6.05 -1.73 2.82
C CYS A 74 -5.13 -1.31 3.96
N CYS A 75 -5.54 -1.53 5.20
CA CYS A 75 -4.82 -1.15 6.40
C CYS A 75 -3.89 -2.29 6.82
N LEU A 76 -2.64 -2.23 6.36
CA LEU A 76 -1.61 -3.23 6.58
C LEU A 76 -0.85 -2.96 7.89
N TYR A 77 -0.09 -3.95 8.36
CA TYR A 77 0.75 -3.73 9.56
C TYR A 77 2.04 -3.01 9.18
N ASN A 78 2.71 -3.50 8.15
CA ASN A 78 3.94 -2.95 7.62
C ASN A 78 4.07 -3.37 6.15
N PRO A 79 4.85 -2.64 5.33
CA PRO A 79 5.16 -3.10 3.99
C PRO A 79 5.97 -4.39 4.13
N GLY A 80 5.36 -5.50 3.71
CA GLY A 80 6.10 -6.74 3.63
C GLY A 80 7.11 -6.66 2.50
N VAL A 81 8.11 -7.53 2.55
CA VAL A 81 9.17 -7.60 1.55
C VAL A 81 9.40 -9.03 1.11
N ALA A 82 9.92 -9.12 -0.11
CA ALA A 82 10.44 -10.32 -0.74
C ALA A 82 11.53 -11.01 0.11
N GLU A 83 11.72 -12.31 -0.10
CA GLU A 83 12.73 -13.07 0.63
C GLU A 83 14.16 -12.64 0.28
N ASN A 84 14.45 -12.36 -0.99
CA ASN A 84 15.73 -11.81 -1.43
C ASN A 84 16.01 -10.44 -0.79
N VAL A 85 15.01 -9.55 -0.77
CA VAL A 85 15.14 -8.23 -0.13
C VAL A 85 15.42 -8.37 1.37
N TRP A 86 14.70 -9.27 2.04
CA TRP A 86 14.92 -9.55 3.46
C TRP A 86 16.28 -10.18 3.77
N ALA A 87 16.83 -10.95 2.82
CA ALA A 87 18.13 -11.61 2.93
C ALA A 87 19.32 -10.71 2.59
N SER A 88 19.09 -9.47 2.13
CA SER A 88 20.17 -8.50 1.89
C SER A 88 20.99 -8.26 3.16
N GLU A 89 22.31 -8.31 2.98
CA GLU A 89 23.31 -8.01 3.99
C GLU A 89 24.02 -6.67 3.68
N ALA A 90 23.37 -5.79 2.91
CA ALA A 90 23.92 -4.49 2.56
C ALA A 90 24.37 -3.71 3.81
N SER A 91 25.58 -3.16 3.75
CA SER A 91 26.22 -2.47 4.87
C SER A 91 25.96 -0.96 4.89
N SER A 92 25.41 -0.40 3.81
CA SER A 92 25.04 1.01 3.68
C SER A 92 23.83 1.18 2.75
N VAL A 93 23.20 2.36 2.78
CA VAL A 93 22.07 2.69 1.91
C VAL A 93 22.41 2.62 0.42
N ILE A 94 23.61 3.06 0.02
CA ILE A 94 24.04 3.03 -1.39
C ILE A 94 24.20 1.59 -1.87
N LYS A 95 24.88 0.74 -1.10
CA LYS A 95 25.00 -0.69 -1.44
C LYS A 95 23.64 -1.37 -1.54
N PHE A 96 22.70 -1.00 -0.68
CA PHE A 96 21.34 -1.53 -0.74
C PHE A 96 20.61 -1.08 -2.01
N ILE A 97 20.77 0.18 -2.41
CA ILE A 97 20.20 0.70 -3.66
C ILE A 97 20.83 -0.02 -4.85
N ASP A 98 22.16 -0.11 -4.93
CA ASP A 98 22.88 -0.76 -6.03
C ASP A 98 22.49 -2.24 -6.16
N GLU A 99 22.39 -2.95 -5.04
CA GLU A 99 21.97 -4.35 -4.98
C GLU A 99 20.61 -4.56 -5.68
N PHE A 100 19.63 -3.68 -5.47
CA PHE A 100 18.27 -3.87 -6.01
C PHE A 100 17.93 -3.10 -7.29
N THR A 101 18.77 -2.13 -7.67
CA THR A 101 18.58 -1.31 -8.88
C THR A 101 19.53 -1.67 -10.01
N THR A 102 20.66 -2.33 -9.71
CA THR A 102 21.70 -2.66 -10.69
C THR A 102 22.04 -4.15 -10.72
N GLU A 103 22.21 -4.80 -9.55
CA GLU A 103 22.71 -6.19 -9.49
C GLU A 103 21.59 -7.24 -9.55
N ALA A 104 20.60 -7.11 -8.66
CA ALA A 104 19.46 -8.00 -8.49
C ALA A 104 18.17 -7.21 -8.67
N LEU A 105 17.92 -6.79 -9.92
CA LEU A 105 16.76 -6.00 -10.34
C LEU A 105 15.48 -6.51 -9.66
N THR A 106 15.02 -5.76 -8.66
CA THR A 106 13.79 -6.04 -7.93
C THR A 106 12.86 -4.85 -8.18
N PRO A 107 11.99 -4.90 -9.21
CA PRO A 107 11.25 -3.73 -9.67
C PRO A 107 10.43 -3.01 -8.58
N TYR A 108 9.90 -3.79 -7.62
CA TYR A 108 9.20 -3.27 -6.45
C TYR A 108 10.08 -2.39 -5.54
N ILE A 109 11.35 -2.72 -5.38
CA ILE A 109 12.32 -1.90 -4.63
C ILE A 109 12.88 -0.80 -5.53
N GLN A 110 13.16 -1.11 -6.79
CA GLN A 110 13.69 -0.14 -7.75
C GLN A 110 12.80 1.11 -7.85
N ARG A 111 11.47 0.95 -7.94
CA ARG A 111 10.54 2.09 -8.01
C ARG A 111 10.62 3.02 -6.80
N MET A 112 11.04 2.52 -5.64
CA MET A 112 11.25 3.34 -4.44
C MET A 112 12.41 4.30 -4.64
N PHE A 113 13.44 3.90 -5.39
CA PHE A 113 14.67 4.67 -5.59
C PHE A 113 14.84 5.24 -7.00
N ASP A 114 13.79 5.15 -7.82
CA ASP A 114 13.72 5.74 -9.16
C ASP A 114 13.52 7.25 -9.03
N PHE A 115 14.65 7.95 -8.86
CA PHE A 115 14.79 9.40 -8.74
C PHE A 115 15.63 9.96 -9.89
N ASP A 116 15.44 11.24 -10.19
CA ASP A 116 16.36 11.98 -11.06
C ASP A 116 17.74 12.15 -10.40
N ASP A 117 18.75 12.53 -11.21
CA ASP A 117 20.14 12.71 -10.74
C ASP A 117 20.25 13.71 -9.57
N GLU A 118 19.44 14.77 -9.58
CA GLU A 118 19.34 15.73 -8.49
C GLU A 118 18.10 15.43 -7.64
N ILE A 119 18.31 14.89 -6.45
CA ILE A 119 17.21 14.50 -5.53
C ILE A 119 16.88 15.65 -4.59
N HIS A 120 15.62 16.05 -4.56
CA HIS A 120 15.07 17.02 -3.62
C HIS A 120 14.16 16.38 -2.57
N PHE A 121 13.83 17.17 -1.55
CA PHE A 121 12.97 16.76 -0.45
C PHE A 121 11.63 16.19 -0.94
N ASN A 122 10.99 16.89 -1.90
CA ASN A 122 9.67 16.51 -2.39
C ASN A 122 9.71 15.20 -3.17
N ASP A 123 10.80 14.89 -3.87
CA ASP A 123 10.91 13.63 -4.62
C ASP A 123 10.89 12.43 -3.66
N VAL A 124 11.63 12.52 -2.55
CA VAL A 124 11.63 11.49 -1.50
C VAL A 124 10.30 11.47 -0.75
N TYR A 125 9.75 12.64 -0.41
CA TYR A 125 8.46 12.75 0.26
C TYR A 125 7.34 12.10 -0.56
N ASP A 126 7.30 12.33 -1.88
CA ASP A 126 6.29 11.77 -2.77
C ASP A 126 6.44 10.26 -2.95
N LYS A 127 7.63 9.68 -2.75
CA LYS A 127 7.78 8.22 -2.65
C LYS A 127 7.29 7.66 -1.31
N ILE A 128 7.42 8.41 -0.21
CA ILE A 128 6.96 8.00 1.14
C ILE A 128 5.43 8.16 1.27
N ILE A 129 4.90 9.31 0.87
CA ILE A 129 3.47 9.63 0.79
C ILE A 129 3.03 9.51 -0.67
N ASN A 130 3.11 8.29 -1.20
CA ASN A 130 2.81 8.06 -2.59
C ASN A 130 1.30 8.09 -2.81
N ARG A 131 0.83 9.06 -3.59
CA ARG A 131 -0.60 9.20 -3.93
C ARG A 131 -1.00 8.36 -5.14
N GLU A 132 -0.04 7.77 -5.86
CA GLU A 132 -0.31 6.88 -6.98
C GLU A 132 -0.89 5.55 -6.50
N ASN A 133 -1.91 5.07 -7.22
CA ASN A 133 -2.56 3.81 -6.91
C ASN A 133 -1.56 2.64 -6.98
N VAL A 134 -1.48 1.82 -5.92
CA VAL A 134 -0.52 0.72 -5.84
C VAL A 134 -0.65 -0.32 -6.96
N LEU A 135 -1.87 -0.58 -7.44
CA LEU A 135 -2.12 -1.50 -8.55
C LEU A 135 -1.67 -0.89 -9.88
N HIS A 136 -1.84 0.42 -10.06
CA HIS A 136 -1.33 1.13 -11.22
C HIS A 136 0.19 1.09 -11.27
N GLN A 137 0.86 1.34 -10.13
CA GLN A 137 2.31 1.21 -10.03
C GLN A 137 2.80 -0.19 -10.46
N GLU A 138 2.16 -1.27 -9.98
CA GLU A 138 2.53 -2.64 -10.37
C GLU A 138 2.15 -2.97 -11.81
N MET A 139 1.08 -2.36 -12.34
CA MET A 139 0.73 -2.48 -13.76
C MET A 139 1.77 -1.81 -14.67
N GLN A 140 2.40 -0.71 -14.24
CA GLN A 140 3.50 -0.09 -14.97
C GLN A 140 4.77 -0.96 -14.96
N ILE A 141 5.02 -1.70 -13.88
CA ILE A 141 6.09 -2.72 -13.85
C ILE A 141 5.81 -3.80 -14.89
N ILE A 142 4.58 -4.34 -14.91
CA ILE A 142 4.17 -5.34 -15.90
C ILE A 142 4.36 -4.82 -17.32
N LYS A 143 3.90 -3.59 -17.59
CA LYS A 143 4.01 -2.94 -18.89
C LYS A 143 5.46 -2.89 -19.37
N ARG A 144 6.34 -2.30 -18.56
CA ARG A 144 7.76 -2.10 -18.90
C ARG A 144 8.43 -3.43 -19.24
N ARG A 145 8.16 -4.48 -18.46
CA ARG A 145 8.73 -5.82 -18.69
C ARG A 145 8.22 -6.47 -19.97
N LEU A 146 6.94 -6.32 -20.29
CA LEU A 146 6.39 -6.83 -21.55
C LEU A 146 6.97 -6.08 -22.76
N GLU A 147 7.15 -4.76 -22.66
CA GLU A 147 7.79 -3.94 -23.69
C GLU A 147 9.26 -4.37 -23.92
N GLU A 148 10.04 -4.53 -22.85
CA GLU A 148 11.42 -5.03 -22.92
C GLU A 148 11.51 -6.41 -23.62
N ILE A 149 10.62 -7.34 -23.26
CA ILE A 149 10.60 -8.68 -23.87
C ILE A 149 10.19 -8.63 -25.35
N ALA A 150 9.23 -7.75 -25.70
CA ALA A 150 8.80 -7.57 -27.08
C ALA A 150 9.94 -7.00 -27.95
N ASP A 151 10.70 -6.04 -27.42
CA ASP A 151 11.87 -5.46 -28.11
C ASP A 151 12.99 -6.50 -28.31
N GLU A 152 13.21 -7.38 -27.33
CA GLU A 152 14.17 -8.49 -27.42
C GLU A 152 13.70 -9.63 -28.36
N SER A 153 12.40 -9.75 -28.60
CA SER A 153 11.78 -10.81 -29.41
C SER A 153 10.90 -10.26 -30.54
N PRO A 154 11.45 -9.47 -31.48
CA PRO A 154 10.67 -8.72 -32.47
C PRO A 154 9.88 -9.61 -33.46
N SER A 155 10.14 -10.92 -33.49
CA SER A 155 9.38 -11.88 -34.29
C SER A 155 8.07 -12.34 -33.64
N LYS A 156 7.88 -12.10 -32.34
CA LYS A 156 6.66 -12.47 -31.62
C LYS A 156 5.69 -11.29 -31.65
N ASP A 157 4.43 -11.57 -31.93
CA ASP A 157 3.38 -10.58 -31.71
C ASP A 157 3.14 -10.37 -30.21
N TRP A 158 2.53 -9.25 -29.86
CA TRP A 158 2.32 -8.85 -28.48
C TRP A 158 1.44 -9.80 -27.66
N ASP A 159 0.41 -10.37 -28.26
CA ASP A 159 -0.48 -11.27 -27.53
C ASP A 159 0.26 -12.53 -27.13
N THR A 160 1.14 -13.03 -28.01
CA THR A 160 2.08 -14.11 -27.72
C THR A 160 3.05 -13.72 -26.59
N VAL A 161 3.63 -12.51 -26.63
CA VAL A 161 4.49 -12.00 -25.54
C VAL A 161 3.74 -11.97 -24.20
N VAL A 162 2.51 -11.46 -24.18
CA VAL A 162 1.67 -11.41 -22.98
C VAL A 162 1.37 -12.81 -22.45
N ASP A 163 0.95 -13.74 -23.31
CA ASP A 163 0.56 -15.08 -22.90
C ASP A 163 1.70 -15.87 -22.27
N GLU A 164 2.89 -15.80 -22.86
CA GLU A 164 4.06 -16.55 -22.42
C GLU A 164 4.68 -15.97 -21.13
N ASN A 165 4.54 -14.67 -20.88
CA ASN A 165 5.35 -13.98 -19.86
C ASN A 165 4.55 -13.42 -18.67
N MET A 166 3.23 -13.17 -18.78
CA MET A 166 2.45 -12.53 -17.70
C MET A 166 2.56 -13.27 -16.37
N ALA A 167 2.42 -14.60 -16.38
CA ALA A 167 2.50 -15.40 -15.16
C ALA A 167 3.86 -15.26 -14.47
N ASN A 168 4.93 -15.31 -15.26
CA ASN A 168 6.31 -15.19 -14.80
C ASN A 168 6.59 -13.80 -14.22
N ILE A 169 6.08 -12.74 -14.84
CA ILE A 169 6.20 -11.37 -14.33
C ILE A 169 5.45 -11.21 -13.00
N VAL A 170 4.20 -11.69 -12.90
CA VAL A 170 3.37 -11.52 -11.70
C VAL A 170 3.87 -12.37 -10.52
N ILE A 171 4.27 -13.61 -10.79
CA ILE A 171 4.73 -14.55 -9.75
C ILE A 171 6.18 -14.26 -9.34
N GLY A 172 6.99 -13.78 -10.28
CA GLY A 172 8.45 -13.77 -10.25
C GLY A 172 9.01 -15.11 -10.74
N GLU A 173 9.91 -15.09 -11.73
CA GLU A 173 10.59 -16.31 -12.16
C GLU A 173 11.56 -16.81 -11.09
N LYS A 174 11.63 -18.14 -10.92
CA LYS A 174 12.82 -18.82 -10.40
C LYS A 174 13.75 -19.17 -11.56
N ASN A 175 14.23 -18.19 -12.33
CA ASN A 175 15.18 -18.48 -13.40
C ASN A 175 16.61 -18.44 -12.85
N PRO A 176 17.40 -19.53 -12.92
CA PRO A 176 18.74 -19.59 -12.34
C PRO A 176 19.83 -18.88 -13.18
N THR A 177 19.51 -18.38 -14.37
CA THR A 177 20.49 -17.88 -15.35
C THR A 177 20.42 -16.38 -15.65
N SER A 178 19.44 -15.65 -15.11
CA SER A 178 19.29 -14.20 -15.23
C SER A 178 19.22 -13.54 -13.84
N PRO A 179 19.48 -12.22 -13.73
CA PRO A 179 19.25 -11.51 -12.47
C PRO A 179 17.82 -11.79 -11.98
N LYS A 180 17.73 -12.31 -10.75
CA LYS A 180 16.48 -12.75 -10.13
C LYS A 180 15.46 -11.60 -10.11
N CYS A 181 14.53 -11.58 -11.05
CA CYS A 181 13.38 -10.67 -11.03
C CYS A 181 12.31 -11.20 -10.06
N GLU A 182 12.71 -11.47 -8.82
CA GLU A 182 11.79 -11.89 -7.76
C GLU A 182 10.91 -10.69 -7.34
N ASP A 183 9.61 -10.92 -7.16
CA ASP A 183 8.65 -9.98 -6.56
C ASP A 183 8.36 -8.66 -7.32
N SER A 184 8.22 -8.74 -8.65
CA SER A 184 7.79 -7.59 -9.48
C SER A 184 6.40 -7.04 -9.11
N CYS A 185 5.47 -7.89 -8.66
CA CYS A 185 4.06 -7.54 -8.38
C CYS A 185 3.62 -7.98 -6.97
N TYR A 186 4.34 -7.51 -5.95
CA TYR A 186 4.17 -7.94 -4.55
C TYR A 186 2.74 -7.75 -4.03
N TYR A 187 2.13 -6.58 -4.22
CA TYR A 187 0.80 -6.26 -3.71
C TYR A 187 -0.30 -7.01 -4.45
N ILE A 188 -0.23 -7.13 -5.78
CA ILE A 188 -1.12 -7.97 -6.59
C ILE A 188 -1.08 -9.41 -6.07
N LYS A 189 0.12 -10.00 -5.94
CA LYS A 189 0.30 -11.40 -5.53
C LYS A 189 -0.14 -11.65 -4.09
N THR A 190 0.20 -10.73 -3.19
CA THR A 190 0.00 -10.91 -1.74
C THR A 190 -1.40 -10.51 -1.29
N TYR A 191 -1.87 -9.34 -1.71
CA TYR A 191 -3.08 -8.72 -1.14
C TYR A 191 -4.25 -8.68 -2.11
N TYR A 192 -4.04 -8.37 -3.38
CA TYR A 192 -5.13 -8.01 -4.30
C TYR A 192 -5.63 -9.13 -5.22
N LYS A 193 -4.94 -10.28 -5.29
CA LYS A 193 -5.36 -11.40 -6.17
C LYS A 193 -6.81 -11.84 -6.01
N GLY A 194 -7.36 -11.92 -4.80
CA GLY A 194 -8.76 -12.33 -4.65
C GLY A 194 -9.77 -11.25 -5.05
N LEU A 195 -9.33 -9.99 -5.12
CA LEU A 195 -10.13 -8.86 -5.62
C LEU A 195 -10.07 -8.78 -7.15
N LEU A 196 -8.94 -9.14 -7.76
CA LEU A 196 -8.73 -9.13 -9.21
C LEU A 196 -9.21 -10.42 -9.90
N ALA A 197 -9.22 -11.55 -9.21
CA ALA A 197 -9.74 -12.81 -9.72
C ALA A 197 -11.25 -12.76 -10.01
N ARG A 198 -11.81 -13.82 -10.59
CA ARG A 198 -13.27 -13.98 -10.72
C ARG A 198 -13.92 -14.27 -9.37
N LYS A 199 -15.20 -13.93 -9.23
CA LYS A 199 -15.98 -14.04 -7.98
C LYS A 199 -15.92 -15.44 -7.36
N ASP A 200 -16.12 -16.47 -8.16
CA ASP A 200 -16.24 -17.88 -7.74
C ASP A 200 -14.96 -18.68 -8.01
N SER A 201 -13.82 -17.98 -8.06
CA SER A 201 -12.53 -18.58 -8.39
C SER A 201 -12.12 -19.64 -7.35
N SER A 202 -11.80 -20.84 -7.83
CA SER A 202 -11.11 -21.87 -7.04
C SER A 202 -9.59 -21.62 -6.96
N ASN A 203 -9.05 -20.76 -7.84
CA ASN A 203 -7.64 -20.40 -7.91
C ASN A 203 -7.47 -18.90 -8.20
N TYR A 204 -7.47 -18.08 -7.15
CA TYR A 204 -7.39 -16.62 -7.28
C TYR A 204 -6.15 -16.13 -8.05
N LEU A 205 -5.01 -16.83 -7.97
CA LEU A 205 -3.80 -16.37 -8.64
C LEU A 205 -3.89 -16.54 -10.17
N GLU A 206 -4.34 -17.70 -10.61
CA GLU A 206 -4.52 -18.01 -12.04
C GLU A 206 -5.55 -17.08 -12.68
N ASP A 207 -6.71 -16.89 -12.06
CA ASP A 207 -7.73 -15.98 -12.57
C ASP A 207 -7.26 -14.51 -12.59
N THR A 208 -6.42 -14.11 -11.63
CA THR A 208 -5.81 -12.78 -11.65
C THR A 208 -4.88 -12.63 -12.85
N ILE A 209 -4.04 -13.62 -13.12
CA ILE A 209 -3.13 -13.61 -14.27
C ILE A 209 -3.92 -13.51 -15.57
N GLU A 210 -4.99 -14.30 -15.74
CA GLU A 210 -5.83 -14.24 -16.93
C GLU A 210 -6.54 -12.89 -17.08
N THR A 211 -6.99 -12.28 -15.98
CA THR A 211 -7.54 -10.92 -15.98
C THR A 211 -6.51 -9.89 -16.47
N LEU A 212 -5.28 -9.96 -15.94
CA LEU A 212 -4.19 -9.05 -16.33
C LEU A 212 -3.77 -9.25 -17.80
N LYS A 213 -3.75 -10.51 -18.29
CA LYS A 213 -3.54 -10.80 -19.72
C LYS A 213 -4.60 -10.12 -20.58
N GLY A 214 -5.88 -10.25 -20.21
CA GLY A 214 -6.98 -9.62 -20.93
C GLY A 214 -6.85 -8.10 -21.02
N ILE A 215 -6.35 -7.45 -19.95
CA ILE A 215 -6.05 -6.02 -19.94
C ILE A 215 -4.86 -5.70 -20.88
N ALA A 216 -3.76 -6.44 -20.76
CA ALA A 216 -2.53 -6.16 -21.50
C ALA A 216 -2.66 -6.41 -23.01
N LYS A 217 -3.37 -7.46 -23.45
CA LYS A 217 -3.55 -7.80 -24.88
C LYS A 217 -4.34 -6.76 -25.67
N LYS A 218 -5.21 -5.99 -25.01
CA LYS A 218 -6.01 -4.95 -25.68
C LYS A 218 -5.17 -3.76 -26.19
N GLN A 219 -3.83 -3.78 -26.04
CA GLN A 219 -2.79 -2.91 -26.63
C GLN A 219 -2.99 -1.38 -26.67
N ALA A 220 -4.04 -0.85 -26.06
CA ALA A 220 -4.25 0.58 -25.97
C ALA A 220 -3.60 1.10 -24.68
N ILE A 221 -2.78 2.16 -24.80
CA ILE A 221 -2.01 2.78 -23.69
C ILE A 221 -2.91 3.10 -22.49
N ASP A 222 -4.17 3.45 -22.76
CA ASP A 222 -5.22 3.71 -21.77
C ASP A 222 -5.52 2.51 -20.85
N ARG A 223 -5.27 1.26 -21.29
CA ARG A 223 -5.60 0.07 -20.52
C ARG A 223 -4.59 -0.25 -19.41
N PHE A 224 -3.32 0.10 -19.56
CA PHE A 224 -2.36 0.01 -18.44
C PHE A 224 -2.64 1.06 -17.35
N ASP A 225 -3.30 2.16 -17.73
CA ASP A 225 -3.77 3.21 -16.82
C ASP A 225 -5.15 2.91 -16.22
N THR A 226 -5.77 1.76 -16.51
CA THR A 226 -7.09 1.40 -15.98
C THR A 226 -7.14 1.44 -14.44
N PHE A 227 -6.01 1.14 -13.78
CA PHE A 227 -5.92 1.16 -12.31
C PHE A 227 -5.63 2.55 -11.71
N LYS A 228 -5.23 3.53 -12.52
CA LYS A 228 -4.67 4.83 -12.09
C LYS A 228 -5.59 5.59 -11.14
N ASN A 229 -6.87 5.64 -11.49
CA ASN A 229 -7.89 6.42 -10.77
C ASN A 229 -8.75 5.56 -9.85
N LEU A 230 -8.36 4.31 -9.57
CA LEU A 230 -9.13 3.49 -8.66
C LEU A 230 -9.07 4.06 -7.24
N PRO A 231 -10.20 4.08 -6.50
CA PRO A 231 -10.30 4.65 -5.17
C PRO A 231 -9.73 3.70 -4.09
N ILE A 232 -8.50 3.21 -4.29
CA ILE A 232 -7.78 2.28 -3.41
C ILE A 232 -6.60 3.01 -2.77
N CYS A 233 -6.44 2.84 -1.46
CA CYS A 233 -5.29 3.31 -0.70
C CYS A 233 -4.77 2.22 0.24
N ASN A 234 -3.47 1.96 0.26
CA ASN A 234 -2.83 1.21 1.32
C ASN A 234 -2.38 2.17 2.42
N LEU A 235 -2.64 1.78 3.67
CA LEU A 235 -2.10 2.44 4.85
C LEU A 235 -1.28 1.41 5.64
N ASP A 236 -0.04 1.75 5.98
CA ASP A 236 0.83 0.89 6.78
C ASP A 236 0.99 1.47 8.20
N LEU A 237 0.59 0.69 9.21
CA LEU A 237 0.69 1.10 10.62
C LEU A 237 2.14 1.35 11.05
N VAL A 238 3.05 0.54 10.53
CA VAL A 238 4.49 0.61 10.72
C VAL A 238 5.11 0.72 9.33
N PRO A 239 5.59 1.90 8.91
CA PRO A 239 5.90 2.14 7.50
C PRO A 239 7.22 1.50 7.04
N PHE A 240 7.93 0.76 7.88
CA PHE A 240 9.24 0.19 7.54
C PHE A 240 9.14 -1.26 7.10
N ALA A 241 9.90 -1.59 6.05
CA ALA A 241 9.96 -2.91 5.46
C ALA A 241 10.31 -4.00 6.48
N SER A 242 9.51 -5.07 6.57
CA SER A 242 9.84 -6.23 7.42
C SER A 242 9.11 -7.51 7.02
N LYS A 243 9.76 -8.66 7.20
CA LYS A 243 9.13 -9.99 7.01
C LYS A 243 8.12 -10.31 8.12
N ASN A 244 8.34 -9.80 9.32
CA ASN A 244 7.51 -10.02 10.50
C ASN A 244 7.02 -8.69 11.08
N LYS A 245 6.05 -8.72 12.00
CA LYS A 245 5.74 -7.57 12.84
C LYS A 245 7.00 -7.12 13.57
N SER A 246 7.52 -5.93 13.27
CA SER A 246 8.67 -5.36 13.96
C SER A 246 8.28 -4.81 15.33
N ASN A 247 9.25 -4.68 16.24
CA ASN A 247 9.02 -4.29 17.63
C ASN A 247 8.25 -2.97 17.79
N LYS A 248 7.46 -2.88 18.88
CA LYS A 248 6.47 -1.83 19.14
C LYS A 248 7.04 -0.44 19.43
N ASP A 249 8.30 -0.38 19.84
CA ASP A 249 8.90 0.85 20.32
C ASP A 249 9.38 1.70 19.12
N TYR A 250 8.99 2.99 19.13
CA TYR A 250 9.51 4.10 18.32
C TYR A 250 8.78 4.56 17.04
N ILE A 251 7.45 4.44 16.93
CA ILE A 251 6.71 4.93 15.72
C ILE A 251 5.38 5.64 16.07
N ASN A 252 5.21 6.18 17.29
CA ASN A 252 3.92 6.75 17.70
C ASN A 252 3.42 7.88 16.77
N ALA A 253 4.33 8.74 16.29
CA ALA A 253 3.95 9.83 15.37
C ALA A 253 3.41 9.31 14.03
N TYR A 254 4.03 8.28 13.43
CA TYR A 254 3.56 7.74 12.15
C TYR A 254 2.26 6.94 12.30
N LYS A 255 2.11 6.20 13.41
CA LYS A 255 0.86 5.51 13.75
C LYS A 255 -0.29 6.52 13.92
N HIS A 256 -0.04 7.63 14.61
CA HIS A 256 -1.02 8.70 14.79
C HIS A 256 -1.46 9.28 13.45
N PHE A 257 -0.54 9.49 12.51
CA PHE A 257 -0.85 9.98 11.18
C PHE A 257 -1.84 9.08 10.43
N VAL A 258 -1.53 7.79 10.28
CA VAL A 258 -2.40 6.88 9.53
C VAL A 258 -3.75 6.63 10.22
N ALA A 259 -3.80 6.68 11.56
CA ALA A 259 -5.07 6.63 12.29
C ALA A 259 -5.88 7.93 12.12
N ALA A 260 -5.23 9.10 12.07
CA ALA A 260 -5.88 10.38 11.78
C ALA A 260 -6.47 10.42 10.36
N ILE A 261 -5.81 9.80 9.36
CA ILE A 261 -6.36 9.61 8.02
C ILE A 261 -7.70 8.88 8.09
N ILE A 262 -7.75 7.73 8.78
CA ILE A 262 -8.97 6.91 8.92
C ILE A 262 -10.11 7.71 9.56
N LEU A 263 -9.83 8.38 10.68
CA LEU A 263 -10.82 9.18 11.40
C LEU A 263 -11.31 10.37 10.56
N THR A 264 -10.41 11.04 9.85
CA THR A 264 -10.73 12.14 8.92
C THR A 264 -11.66 11.66 7.82
N ARG A 265 -11.39 10.50 7.22
CA ARG A 265 -12.24 9.94 6.15
C ARG A 265 -13.63 9.57 6.63
N ILE A 266 -13.74 8.96 7.82
CA ILE A 266 -15.06 8.65 8.41
C ILE A 266 -15.80 9.95 8.76
N ALA A 267 -15.11 10.94 9.34
CA ALA A 267 -15.71 12.21 9.67
C ALA A 267 -16.19 12.98 8.44
N LYS A 268 -15.41 12.95 7.36
CA LYS A 268 -15.77 13.50 6.05
C LYS A 268 -17.08 12.88 5.53
N TYR A 269 -17.17 11.55 5.52
CA TYR A 269 -18.40 10.83 5.14
C TYR A 269 -19.64 11.26 5.95
N TYR A 270 -19.50 11.47 7.26
CA TYR A 270 -20.62 11.94 8.08
C TYR A 270 -20.91 13.45 7.93
N SER A 271 -19.94 14.24 7.45
CA SER A 271 -20.05 15.71 7.33
C SER A 271 -20.59 16.15 5.98
N GLU A 272 -20.25 15.42 4.92
CA GLU A 272 -20.58 15.73 3.53
C GLU A 272 -21.77 14.84 3.11
N THR A 273 -22.97 15.43 3.05
CA THR A 273 -24.23 14.70 2.78
C THR A 273 -24.63 14.68 1.30
N ASP A 274 -23.75 15.09 0.38
CA ASP A 274 -23.98 14.91 -1.04
C ASP A 274 -23.79 13.44 -1.42
N LYS A 275 -24.84 12.87 -2.01
CA LYS A 275 -25.16 11.43 -2.11
C LYS A 275 -24.27 10.62 -3.09
N GLY A 276 -23.09 11.13 -3.42
CA GLY A 276 -22.12 10.48 -4.30
C GLY A 276 -20.96 9.80 -3.58
N ASP A 277 -20.65 10.20 -2.34
CA ASP A 277 -19.52 9.63 -1.60
C ASP A 277 -19.91 8.28 -1.01
N GLU A 278 -19.44 7.22 -1.66
CA GLU A 278 -19.54 5.87 -1.12
C GLU A 278 -18.90 5.82 0.27
N LYS A 279 -19.54 5.07 1.17
CA LYS A 279 -19.08 4.88 2.53
C LYS A 279 -17.69 4.22 2.54
N PRO A 280 -16.65 4.84 3.14
CA PRO A 280 -15.31 4.28 3.11
C PRO A 280 -15.24 2.93 3.82
N VAL A 281 -14.38 2.06 3.32
CA VAL A 281 -14.18 0.71 3.80
C VAL A 281 -12.72 0.54 4.20
N PHE A 282 -12.47 0.11 5.43
CA PHE A 282 -11.13 -0.15 5.94
C PHE A 282 -10.98 -1.64 6.26
N ILE A 283 -10.01 -2.30 5.64
CA ILE A 283 -9.69 -3.71 5.92
C ILE A 283 -8.38 -3.79 6.69
N PHE A 284 -8.43 -4.26 7.92
CA PHE A 284 -7.29 -4.30 8.83
C PHE A 284 -6.60 -5.65 8.84
N ARG A 285 -5.29 -5.61 8.59
CA ARG A 285 -4.34 -6.63 9.03
C ARG A 285 -3.87 -6.23 10.42
N SER A 286 -4.06 -7.13 11.39
CA SER A 286 -3.77 -6.85 12.80
C SER A 286 -4.71 -5.81 13.42
N ARG A 287 -6.03 -6.07 13.34
CA ARG A 287 -7.06 -5.16 13.83
C ARG A 287 -6.82 -4.64 15.24
N ALA A 288 -6.36 -5.49 16.16
CA ALA A 288 -6.09 -5.09 17.54
C ALA A 288 -5.05 -3.94 17.63
N ASP A 289 -3.94 -4.04 16.89
CA ASP A 289 -2.88 -3.03 16.88
C ASP A 289 -3.39 -1.70 16.27
N TRP A 290 -4.23 -1.78 15.23
CA TRP A 290 -4.87 -0.62 14.62
C TRP A 290 -5.90 0.03 15.54
N PHE A 291 -6.76 -0.77 16.18
CA PHE A 291 -7.80 -0.25 17.07
C PHE A 291 -7.19 0.40 18.30
N GLU A 292 -6.12 -0.15 18.88
CA GLU A 292 -5.37 0.52 19.94
C GLU A 292 -4.95 1.94 19.52
N CYS A 293 -4.37 2.08 18.32
CA CYS A 293 -3.94 3.38 17.81
C CYS A 293 -5.11 4.35 17.57
N ILE A 294 -6.19 3.88 16.93
CA ILE A 294 -7.35 4.72 16.62
C ILE A 294 -8.06 5.14 17.91
N GLU A 295 -8.23 4.22 18.87
CA GLU A 295 -8.84 4.50 20.16
C GLU A 295 -8.04 5.53 20.96
N ASN A 296 -6.71 5.51 20.88
CA ASN A 296 -5.88 6.51 21.55
C ASN A 296 -6.20 7.93 21.04
N ILE A 297 -6.26 8.14 19.73
CA ILE A 297 -6.65 9.45 19.17
C ILE A 297 -8.07 9.83 19.60
N ILE A 298 -9.01 8.89 19.56
CA ILE A 298 -10.40 9.16 20.00
C ILE A 298 -10.42 9.61 21.47
N ARG A 299 -9.67 8.95 22.35
CA ARG A 299 -9.62 9.30 23.77
C ARG A 299 -8.93 10.64 23.98
N GLU A 300 -7.75 10.83 23.42
CA GLU A 300 -6.87 11.96 23.71
C GLU A 300 -7.33 13.26 23.04
N GLU A 301 -7.91 13.18 21.84
CA GLU A 301 -8.17 14.37 21.03
C GLU A 301 -9.65 14.64 20.77
N ILE A 302 -10.49 13.60 20.72
CA ILE A 302 -11.91 13.74 20.42
C ILE A 302 -12.74 13.82 21.71
N TYR A 303 -12.51 12.89 22.65
CA TYR A 303 -13.19 12.88 23.94
C TYR A 303 -12.48 13.72 25.01
N LYS A 304 -11.15 13.79 24.99
CA LYS A 304 -10.34 14.56 25.93
C LYS A 304 -10.70 14.22 27.39
N GLU A 305 -11.18 15.20 28.16
CA GLU A 305 -11.62 15.04 29.55
C GLU A 305 -12.73 13.99 29.73
N GLU A 306 -13.50 13.71 28.67
CA GLU A 306 -14.56 12.71 28.67
C GLU A 306 -14.06 11.30 28.27
N ALA A 307 -12.75 11.07 28.16
CA ALA A 307 -12.17 9.81 27.66
C ALA A 307 -12.71 8.54 28.36
N ALA A 308 -13.04 8.61 29.66
CA ALA A 308 -13.62 7.50 30.43
C ALA A 308 -15.03 7.08 29.95
N SER A 309 -15.74 7.96 29.24
CA SER A 309 -17.05 7.67 28.65
C SER A 309 -16.95 6.92 27.32
N PHE A 310 -15.81 6.97 26.63
CA PHE A 310 -15.60 6.21 25.40
C PHE A 310 -15.40 4.72 25.71
N LYS A 311 -16.36 3.90 25.26
CA LYS A 311 -16.42 2.46 25.56
C LYS A 311 -15.60 1.58 24.63
N GLY A 312 -14.95 2.16 23.63
CA GLY A 312 -14.18 1.45 22.61
C GLY A 312 -14.90 1.39 21.26
N ILE A 313 -14.16 1.05 20.20
CA ILE A 313 -14.67 1.03 18.82
C ILE A 313 -15.82 0.02 18.66
N TYR A 314 -15.75 -1.13 19.34
CA TYR A 314 -16.76 -2.20 19.26
C TYR A 314 -18.17 -1.79 19.72
N GLN A 315 -18.23 -0.86 20.66
CA GLN A 315 -19.46 -0.31 21.23
C GLN A 315 -19.86 1.01 20.56
N SER A 316 -19.21 1.35 19.44
CA SER A 316 -19.44 2.58 18.71
C SER A 316 -19.98 2.33 17.30
N ASP A 317 -20.54 3.37 16.70
CA ASP A 317 -21.03 3.31 15.32
C ASP A 317 -19.88 3.11 14.32
N LEU A 318 -18.63 3.47 14.66
CA LEU A 318 -17.47 3.35 13.74
C LEU A 318 -17.18 1.91 13.31
N ARG A 319 -17.63 0.90 14.05
CA ARG A 319 -17.46 -0.52 13.69
C ARG A 319 -18.02 -0.84 12.30
N GLU A 320 -18.95 -0.04 11.79
CA GLU A 320 -19.58 -0.27 10.49
C GLU A 320 -18.66 0.00 9.29
N PHE A 321 -17.50 0.64 9.49
CA PHE A 321 -16.50 0.95 8.47
C PHE A 321 -15.37 -0.09 8.43
N PHE A 322 -15.27 -0.94 9.44
CA PHE A 322 -14.07 -1.73 9.74
C PHE A 322 -14.27 -3.21 9.47
N TYR A 323 -13.33 -3.79 8.71
CA TYR A 323 -13.28 -5.19 8.31
C TYR A 323 -11.93 -5.80 8.70
N GLU A 324 -11.85 -7.12 8.87
CA GLU A 324 -10.62 -7.81 9.27
C GLU A 324 -10.30 -8.99 8.34
N PHE A 325 -9.00 -9.23 8.12
CA PHE A 325 -8.50 -10.49 7.56
C PHE A 325 -8.59 -11.62 8.60
N GLN A 326 -9.22 -12.75 8.26
CA GLN A 326 -9.22 -13.94 9.11
C GLN A 326 -7.83 -14.55 9.30
N SER A 327 -6.86 -14.25 8.43
CA SER A 327 -5.50 -14.79 8.50
C SER A 327 -4.45 -13.71 8.26
N GLN A 328 -3.31 -13.84 8.94
CA GLN A 328 -2.18 -12.91 8.80
C GLN A 328 -1.48 -12.99 7.44
N SER A 329 -1.74 -14.02 6.63
CA SER A 329 -1.14 -14.26 5.31
C SER A 329 -2.16 -14.23 4.17
N ALA A 330 -3.40 -13.85 4.46
CA ALA A 330 -4.50 -13.93 3.51
C ALA A 330 -4.52 -12.75 2.54
N SER A 331 -4.74 -13.05 1.26
CA SER A 331 -5.20 -12.07 0.28
C SER A 331 -6.64 -11.63 0.56
N ILE A 332 -6.99 -10.42 0.11
CA ILE A 332 -8.35 -9.89 0.11
C ILE A 332 -9.20 -10.82 -0.76
N SER A 333 -10.18 -11.48 -0.15
CA SER A 333 -11.10 -12.37 -0.84
C SER A 333 -12.42 -12.46 -0.07
N PRO A 334 -13.52 -12.90 -0.71
CA PRO A 334 -14.78 -13.17 -0.03
C PRO A 334 -14.62 -14.08 1.19
N ASN A 335 -13.72 -15.07 1.09
CA ASN A 335 -13.52 -16.08 2.13
C ASN A 335 -12.68 -15.58 3.32
N ASN A 336 -11.80 -14.60 3.10
CA ASN A 336 -10.82 -14.17 4.11
C ASN A 336 -11.18 -12.85 4.80
N CYS A 337 -12.09 -12.05 4.25
CA CYS A 337 -12.51 -10.79 4.86
C CYS A 337 -13.74 -11.03 5.74
N SER A 338 -13.56 -11.25 7.05
CA SER A 338 -14.67 -11.42 7.98
C SER A 338 -14.79 -10.25 8.95
N GLN A 339 -15.77 -9.40 8.72
CA GLN A 339 -16.86 -9.08 9.66
C GLN A 339 -17.60 -7.82 9.17
N ASN A 340 -18.77 -8.03 8.58
CA ASN A 340 -20.03 -7.85 9.29
C ASN A 340 -20.91 -9.05 8.86
N ILE A 341 -21.18 -10.03 9.72
CA ILE A 341 -22.46 -10.15 10.43
C ILE A 341 -23.54 -9.32 9.70
N VAL A 342 -24.39 -9.98 8.92
CA VAL A 342 -25.41 -9.47 7.98
C VAL A 342 -24.93 -9.36 6.50
N SER A 343 -25.03 -10.50 5.80
CA SER A 343 -25.25 -10.69 4.35
C SER A 343 -24.07 -10.65 3.35
N ASP A 344 -24.17 -11.59 2.41
CA ASP A 344 -23.27 -11.97 1.33
C ASP A 344 -23.16 -10.90 0.23
N ASN A 345 -22.43 -9.80 0.44
CA ASN A 345 -22.21 -8.85 -0.65
C ASN A 345 -20.79 -8.28 -0.73
N PHE A 346 -19.81 -9.18 -0.85
CA PHE A 346 -18.43 -8.82 -1.20
C PHE A 346 -18.37 -7.94 -2.47
N GLU A 347 -19.26 -8.22 -3.41
CA GLU A 347 -19.37 -7.52 -4.68
C GLU A 347 -19.72 -6.04 -4.52
N LYS A 348 -20.77 -5.73 -3.74
CA LYS A 348 -21.20 -4.35 -3.49
C LYS A 348 -20.23 -3.55 -2.63
N LYS A 349 -19.58 -4.18 -1.64
CA LYS A 349 -18.77 -3.42 -0.68
C LYS A 349 -17.30 -3.32 -1.06
N PHE A 350 -16.73 -4.36 -1.66
CA PHE A 350 -15.30 -4.39 -1.94
C PHE A 350 -14.97 -4.23 -3.41
N ARG A 351 -15.68 -4.89 -4.34
CA ARG A 351 -15.41 -4.70 -5.78
C ARG A 351 -15.94 -3.38 -6.33
N GLN A 352 -17.16 -2.97 -5.94
CA GLN A 352 -17.67 -1.65 -6.32
C GLN A 352 -16.90 -0.54 -5.62
N GLY A 353 -16.69 -0.66 -4.30
CA GLY A 353 -15.97 0.36 -3.53
C GLY A 353 -14.50 0.55 -3.89
N SER A 354 -13.85 -0.48 -4.46
CA SER A 354 -12.50 -0.36 -5.04
C SER A 354 -12.49 0.07 -6.51
N GLY A 355 -13.66 0.15 -7.15
CA GLY A 355 -13.82 0.36 -8.60
C GLY A 355 -13.42 -0.85 -9.47
N ILE A 356 -12.91 -1.94 -8.90
CA ILE A 356 -12.44 -3.11 -9.69
C ILE A 356 -13.59 -3.83 -10.41
N ALA A 357 -14.83 -3.71 -9.92
CA ALA A 357 -16.00 -4.29 -10.59
C ALA A 357 -16.17 -3.80 -12.04
N THR A 358 -15.74 -2.57 -12.36
CA THR A 358 -15.83 -2.01 -13.73
C THR A 358 -14.71 -2.51 -14.64
N ILE A 359 -13.71 -3.20 -14.08
CA ILE A 359 -12.54 -3.70 -14.82
C ILE A 359 -12.69 -5.20 -15.10
N CYS A 360 -13.10 -5.99 -14.11
CA CYS A 360 -13.17 -7.46 -14.22
C CYS A 360 -14.42 -8.00 -14.91
N ASN A 361 -15.43 -7.17 -15.19
CA ASN A 361 -16.71 -7.56 -15.82
C ASN A 361 -16.85 -7.06 -17.28
N GLU A 362 -15.79 -6.49 -17.86
CA GLU A 362 -15.61 -6.21 -19.30
C GLU A 362 -14.60 -7.18 -19.94
#